data_AF-A0A015LJT2-F1
#
_entry.id   AF-A0A015LJT2-F1
#
_cell.length_a   1.000
_cell.length_b   1.000
_cell.length_c   1.000
_cell.angle_alpha   90.00
_cell.angle_beta   90.00
_cell.angle_gamma   90.00
#
_symmetry.space_group_name_H-M   'P 1'
#
loop_
_entity.id
_entity.type
_entity.pdbx_description
1 polymer ?
#
loop_
_entity_poly.entity_id
_entity_poly.type
_entity_poly.pdbx_seq_one_letter_code
_entity_poly.pdbx_strand_id
1 'polypeptide(L)'
;MYILAKVYITQIKQVNSTQGGLAPPLTAKHRRRVSEQSIVKWQDDASVTNCPLCRTSFGKITNRKHHCRLCGRVICEKCSSKIPLNLNNYSEVADQDSIGEIRACKECRSAVFRRKEYNEEIAKTPPVVMLYQKLTKIRSAIDSTLPKFQDMLIMLKSKEIINQTHADYQLAARSRKELLDNFAQFDAISKRINSLLTYSESERRLQSNIHLAANQYLQQNMLPLSVLPKMFKKDQTQNTNGQQYGYFDDDDDSSEAIPAFAAFANGRPRSLSMSSTKSVKEEEQLRQQLEAFLEQEKRLEEFIQEATRKRKFDDLKTLKTSLDEIKLEIDKKRKELGDLWP
;
A
#
# COMPACT_ATOMS: atom_id res chain seq x y z
N MET A 1 -8.93 -29.10 7.59
CA MET A 1 -10.20 -29.28 8.34
C MET A 1 -11.29 -29.92 7.50
N TYR A 2 -11.60 -29.43 6.30
CA TYR A 2 -12.67 -30.00 5.46
C TYR A 2 -12.61 -31.51 5.24
N ILE A 3 -11.42 -32.08 4.97
CA ILE A 3 -11.23 -33.54 4.82
C ILE A 3 -11.43 -34.26 6.15
N LEU A 4 -10.84 -33.75 7.24
CA LEU A 4 -11.01 -34.32 8.58
C LEU A 4 -12.48 -34.27 9.03
N ALA A 5 -13.18 -33.16 8.77
CA ALA A 5 -14.59 -32.97 9.05
C ALA A 5 -15.42 -33.93 8.20
N LYS A 6 -15.21 -34.02 6.88
CA LYS A 6 -15.93 -34.97 6.01
C LYS A 6 -15.73 -36.42 6.45
N VAL A 7 -14.50 -36.86 6.74
CA VAL A 7 -14.23 -38.23 7.18
C VAL A 7 -14.85 -38.48 8.57
N TYR A 8 -14.73 -37.52 9.48
CA TYR A 8 -15.35 -37.58 10.82
C TYR A 8 -16.89 -37.63 10.74
N ILE A 9 -17.51 -36.88 9.81
CA ILE A 9 -18.96 -36.85 9.57
C ILE A 9 -19.44 -38.15 8.94
N THR A 10 -18.77 -38.63 7.89
CA THR A 10 -19.15 -39.89 7.23
C THR A 10 -19.09 -41.06 8.22
N GLN A 11 -18.07 -41.09 9.07
CA GLN A 11 -17.92 -42.16 10.06
C GLN A 11 -18.89 -42.03 11.25
N ILE A 12 -19.20 -40.82 11.74
CA ILE A 12 -20.23 -40.66 12.80
C ILE A 12 -21.65 -40.94 12.28
N LYS A 13 -22.00 -40.51 11.05
CA LYS A 13 -23.30 -40.83 10.45
C LYS A 13 -23.50 -42.34 10.26
N GLN A 14 -22.45 -43.07 9.86
CA GLN A 14 -22.48 -44.54 9.75
C GLN A 14 -22.63 -45.25 11.10
N VAL A 15 -22.05 -44.71 12.17
CA VAL A 15 -22.18 -45.26 13.54
C VAL A 15 -23.61 -45.12 14.10
N ASN A 16 -24.39 -44.14 13.61
CA ASN A 16 -25.79 -43.95 14.00
C ASN A 16 -26.80 -44.71 13.12
N SER A 17 -26.42 -45.20 11.94
CA SER A 17 -27.34 -45.89 11.01
C SER A 17 -27.22 -47.42 11.00
N THR A 18 -26.21 -48.00 11.64
CA THR A 18 -25.96 -49.45 11.64
C THR A 18 -26.57 -50.14 12.88
N GLN A 19 -27.90 -50.23 12.90
CA GLN A 19 -28.61 -51.29 13.65
C GLN A 19 -28.75 -52.50 12.73
N GLY A 20 -27.79 -53.43 12.78
CA GLY A 20 -27.88 -54.68 12.03
C GLY A 20 -26.51 -55.30 11.74
N GLY A 21 -25.94 -56.01 12.71
CA GLY A 21 -24.69 -56.75 12.51
C GLY A 21 -24.18 -57.42 13.78
N LEU A 22 -23.95 -58.74 13.70
CA LEU A 22 -23.56 -59.68 14.75
C LEU A 22 -22.10 -59.50 15.24
N ALA A 23 -21.76 -58.33 15.78
CA ALA A 23 -20.52 -58.11 16.54
C ALA A 23 -20.87 -57.60 17.95
N PRO A 24 -20.11 -57.98 19.01
CA PRO A 24 -20.37 -57.50 20.36
C PRO A 24 -20.38 -55.96 20.36
N PRO A 25 -21.32 -55.31 21.05
CA PRO A 25 -21.53 -53.87 20.92
C PRO A 25 -20.32 -53.11 21.48
N LEU A 26 -19.37 -52.77 20.61
CA LEU A 26 -18.38 -51.75 20.89
C LEU A 26 -19.17 -50.49 21.27
N THR A 27 -19.02 -50.02 22.50
CA THR A 27 -19.73 -48.81 22.96
C THR A 27 -19.54 -47.68 21.95
N ALA A 28 -20.55 -46.81 21.75
CA ALA A 28 -20.47 -45.71 20.78
C ALA A 28 -19.18 -44.85 20.95
N LYS A 29 -18.68 -44.77 22.19
CA LYS A 29 -17.40 -44.15 22.56
C LYS A 29 -16.17 -44.87 21.97
N HIS A 30 -16.17 -46.20 21.98
CA HIS A 30 -15.10 -47.00 21.39
C HIS A 30 -15.10 -46.89 19.86
N ARG A 31 -16.27 -46.98 19.21
CA ARG A 31 -16.38 -46.79 17.75
C ARG A 31 -15.87 -45.42 17.31
N ARG A 32 -16.27 -44.34 18.02
CA ARG A 32 -15.78 -42.99 17.76
C ARG A 32 -14.26 -42.88 17.88
N ARG A 33 -13.66 -43.54 18.88
CA ARG A 33 -12.21 -43.53 19.10
C ARG A 33 -11.47 -44.24 17.96
N VAL A 34 -11.96 -45.38 17.49
CA VAL A 34 -11.39 -46.11 16.34
C VAL A 34 -11.48 -45.26 15.07
N SER A 35 -12.62 -44.63 14.82
CA SER A 35 -12.82 -43.68 13.73
C SER A 35 -11.83 -42.51 13.78
N GLU A 36 -11.68 -41.85 14.95
CA GLU A 36 -10.72 -40.76 15.15
C GLU A 36 -9.27 -41.18 14.86
N GLN A 37 -8.89 -42.40 15.24
CA GLN A 37 -7.54 -42.94 15.01
C GLN A 37 -7.26 -43.36 13.57
N SER A 38 -8.30 -43.66 12.78
CA SER A 38 -8.16 -43.99 11.36
C SER A 38 -7.72 -42.79 10.50
N ILE A 39 -8.01 -41.58 10.97
CA ILE A 39 -7.76 -40.34 10.24
C ILE A 39 -6.37 -39.79 10.55
N VAL A 40 -5.95 -39.89 11.82
CA VAL A 40 -4.66 -39.40 12.30
C VAL A 40 -4.07 -40.45 13.23
N LYS A 41 -2.84 -40.90 12.95
CA LYS A 41 -2.14 -41.84 13.82
C LYS A 41 -1.81 -41.17 15.15
N TRP A 42 -2.41 -41.68 16.23
CA TRP A 42 -2.14 -41.17 17.57
C TRP A 42 -0.81 -41.70 18.08
N GLN A 43 -0.05 -40.81 18.71
CA GLN A 43 1.19 -41.18 19.38
C GLN A 43 0.86 -42.05 20.60
N ASP A 44 1.68 -43.08 20.82
CA ASP A 44 1.52 -43.95 22.00
C ASP A 44 1.85 -43.18 23.28
N ASP A 45 0.99 -43.32 24.29
CA ASP A 45 1.17 -42.67 25.58
C ASP A 45 2.50 -43.11 26.22
N ALA A 46 2.89 -44.39 26.10
CA ALA A 46 4.12 -44.89 26.70
C ALA A 46 5.38 -44.19 26.18
N SER A 47 5.35 -43.75 24.92
CA SER A 47 6.46 -43.08 24.24
C SER A 47 6.70 -41.63 24.69
N VAL A 48 5.82 -41.06 25.53
CA VAL A 48 5.85 -39.63 25.87
C VAL A 48 5.91 -39.40 27.37
N THR A 49 7.04 -38.89 27.85
CA THR A 49 7.26 -38.55 29.26
C THR A 49 6.91 -37.10 29.59
N ASN A 50 7.03 -36.20 28.60
CA ASN A 50 6.87 -34.75 28.76
C ASN A 50 5.97 -34.18 27.67
N CYS A 51 5.19 -33.15 27.99
CA CYS A 51 4.41 -32.43 26.98
C CYS A 51 5.36 -31.77 25.96
N PRO A 52 5.24 -32.01 24.65
CA PRO A 52 6.16 -31.47 23.65
C PRO A 52 6.02 -29.94 23.49
N LEU A 53 4.93 -29.34 23.96
CA LEU A 53 4.67 -27.91 23.83
C LEU A 53 5.19 -27.08 25.02
N CYS A 54 5.04 -27.57 26.25
CA CYS A 54 5.43 -26.83 27.46
C CYS A 54 6.49 -27.55 28.29
N ARG A 55 6.96 -28.73 27.86
CA ARG A 55 7.98 -29.57 28.49
C ARG A 55 7.65 -30.10 29.89
N THR A 56 6.49 -29.75 30.45
CA THR A 56 6.03 -30.28 31.73
C THR A 56 5.89 -31.80 31.69
N SER A 57 6.49 -32.50 32.65
CA SER A 57 6.42 -33.95 32.80
C SER A 57 4.98 -34.40 33.06
N PHE A 58 4.56 -35.49 32.43
CA PHE A 58 3.28 -36.11 32.71
C PHE A 58 3.33 -36.83 34.06
N GLY A 59 2.30 -36.61 34.87
CA GLY A 59 2.14 -37.23 36.19
C GLY A 59 1.07 -38.30 36.15
N LYS A 60 1.14 -39.27 37.07
CA LYS A 60 0.11 -40.31 37.20
C LYS A 60 -1.25 -39.74 37.64
N ILE A 61 -1.27 -38.59 38.31
CA ILE A 61 -2.46 -38.03 38.96
C ILE A 61 -2.86 -36.66 38.39
N THR A 62 -1.98 -35.66 38.44
CA THR A 62 -2.34 -34.23 38.24
C THR A 62 -2.06 -33.67 36.83
N ASN A 63 -1.16 -34.28 36.05
CA ASN A 63 -0.88 -33.87 34.67
C ASN A 63 -1.04 -35.06 33.71
N ARG A 64 -2.30 -35.33 33.34
CA ARG A 64 -2.67 -36.46 32.48
C ARG A 64 -2.34 -36.20 31.00
N LYS A 65 -2.22 -37.29 30.25
CA LYS A 65 -1.95 -37.29 28.81
C LYS A 65 -3.25 -37.09 28.03
N HIS A 66 -3.20 -36.28 26.97
CA HIS A 66 -4.31 -36.08 26.05
C HIS A 66 -3.83 -36.03 24.60
N HIS A 67 -4.52 -36.71 23.69
CA HIS A 67 -4.20 -36.64 22.26
C HIS A 67 -4.82 -35.42 21.59
N CYS A 68 -4.06 -34.78 20.70
CA CYS A 68 -4.62 -33.85 19.73
C CYS A 68 -5.31 -34.63 18.60
N ARG A 69 -6.60 -34.36 18.36
CA ARG A 69 -7.38 -35.03 17.29
C ARG A 69 -7.01 -34.57 15.88
N LEU A 70 -6.19 -33.52 15.75
CA LEU A 70 -5.74 -32.99 14.46
C LEU A 70 -4.35 -33.51 14.04
N CYS A 71 -3.43 -33.73 14.99
CA CYS A 71 -2.06 -34.17 14.68
C CYS A 71 -1.60 -35.42 15.44
N GLY A 72 -2.42 -35.97 16.34
CA GLY A 72 -2.15 -37.23 17.04
C GLY A 72 -1.15 -37.14 18.19
N ARG A 73 -0.46 -36.01 18.40
CA ARG A 73 0.52 -35.84 19.49
C ARG A 73 -0.13 -35.92 20.88
N VAL A 74 0.62 -36.46 21.84
CA VAL A 74 0.26 -36.43 23.28
C VAL A 74 0.69 -35.10 23.90
N ILE A 75 -0.26 -34.37 24.48
CA ILE A 75 -0.08 -33.06 25.10
C ILE A 75 -0.78 -32.99 26.47
N CYS A 76 -0.50 -31.96 27.26
CA CYS A 76 -1.19 -31.72 28.54
C CYS A 76 -2.46 -30.88 28.39
N GLU A 77 -3.29 -30.83 29.44
CA GLU A 77 -4.52 -30.03 29.46
C GLU A 77 -4.25 -28.55 29.13
N LYS A 78 -3.24 -27.94 29.77
CA LYS A 78 -2.86 -26.52 29.53
C LYS A 78 -2.40 -26.23 28.10
N CYS A 79 -2.02 -27.26 27.35
CA CYS A 79 -1.53 -27.16 25.97
C CYS A 79 -2.57 -27.59 24.94
N SER A 80 -3.81 -27.83 25.35
CA SER A 80 -4.92 -28.06 24.45
C SER A 80 -6.15 -27.26 24.80
N SER A 81 -7.05 -27.17 23.83
CA SER A 81 -8.40 -26.68 24.01
C SER A 81 -9.35 -27.54 23.21
N LYS A 82 -10.64 -27.45 23.52
CA LYS A 82 -11.68 -27.89 22.60
C LYS A 82 -11.83 -26.84 21.50
N ILE A 83 -12.09 -27.30 20.28
CA ILE A 83 -12.36 -26.46 19.13
C ILE A 83 -13.61 -26.99 18.40
N PRO A 84 -14.45 -26.12 17.84
CA PRO A 84 -15.64 -26.53 17.10
C PRO A 84 -15.28 -27.28 15.81
N LEU A 85 -16.13 -28.22 15.44
CA LEU A 85 -16.10 -28.93 14.17
C LEU A 85 -17.21 -28.39 13.27
N ASN A 86 -16.84 -27.62 12.27
CA ASN A 86 -17.79 -27.05 11.32
C ASN A 86 -17.81 -27.86 10.02
N LEU A 87 -19.02 -28.09 9.48
CA LEU A 87 -19.24 -28.73 8.17
C LEU A 87 -18.68 -27.90 7.02
N ASN A 88 -18.89 -26.59 7.13
CA ASN A 88 -18.55 -25.63 6.10
C ASN A 88 -17.42 -24.73 6.61
N ASN A 89 -16.32 -24.73 5.87
CA ASN A 89 -15.24 -23.75 6.07
C ASN A 89 -15.60 -22.35 5.53
N TYR A 90 -16.81 -22.17 4.99
CA TYR A 90 -17.27 -20.98 4.27
C TYR A 90 -18.45 -20.25 4.93
N SER A 91 -19.11 -20.81 5.94
CA SER A 91 -20.19 -20.10 6.62
C SER A 91 -19.60 -19.12 7.64
N GLU A 92 -19.83 -17.82 7.39
CA GLU A 92 -19.47 -16.72 8.30
C GLU A 92 -20.30 -16.74 9.60
N VAL A 93 -21.34 -17.56 9.65
CA VAL A 93 -22.24 -17.72 10.80
C VAL A 93 -21.70 -18.82 11.72
N ALA A 94 -20.97 -18.42 12.75
CA ALA A 94 -20.14 -19.31 13.56
C ALA A 94 -20.89 -20.31 14.46
N ASP A 95 -22.20 -20.13 14.68
CA ASP A 95 -22.93 -20.86 15.74
C ASP A 95 -23.94 -21.90 15.23
N GLN A 96 -24.33 -21.89 13.95
CA GLN A 96 -25.39 -22.80 13.46
C GLN A 96 -24.87 -24.09 12.80
N ASP A 97 -23.58 -24.16 12.42
CA ASP A 97 -23.00 -25.27 11.65
C ASP A 97 -22.02 -26.17 12.43
N SER A 98 -21.85 -25.94 13.74
CA SER A 98 -20.98 -26.76 14.59
C SER A 98 -21.65 -28.09 14.92
N ILE A 99 -21.08 -29.21 14.48
CA ILE A 99 -21.57 -30.56 14.80
C ILE A 99 -20.92 -31.12 16.08
N GLY A 100 -20.24 -30.26 16.84
CA GLY A 100 -19.60 -30.62 18.11
C GLY A 100 -18.16 -30.17 18.19
N GLU A 101 -17.43 -30.69 19.19
CA GLU A 101 -16.09 -30.23 19.51
C GLU A 101 -15.06 -31.37 19.49
N ILE A 102 -13.83 -31.04 19.12
CA ILE A 102 -12.67 -31.92 19.26
C ILE A 102 -11.55 -31.24 20.06
N ARG A 103 -10.71 -32.05 20.73
CA ARG A 103 -9.53 -31.54 21.41
C ARG A 103 -8.38 -31.32 20.42
N ALA A 104 -7.86 -30.11 20.36
CA ALA A 104 -6.70 -29.73 19.56
C ALA A 104 -5.57 -29.20 20.44
N CYS A 105 -4.32 -29.46 20.06
CA CYS A 105 -3.18 -28.78 20.68
C CYS A 105 -3.16 -27.29 20.26
N LYS A 106 -2.44 -26.45 21.00
CA LYS A 106 -2.32 -25.01 20.70
C LYS A 106 -1.84 -24.73 19.28
N GLU A 107 -0.83 -25.46 18.80
CA GLU A 107 -0.31 -25.29 17.43
C GLU A 107 -1.38 -25.58 16.37
N CYS A 108 -2.11 -26.69 16.50
CA CYS A 108 -3.16 -27.05 15.55
C CYS A 108 -4.36 -26.09 15.65
N ARG A 109 -4.72 -25.61 16.85
CA ARG A 109 -5.73 -24.56 17.02
C ARG A 109 -5.30 -23.30 16.25
N SER A 110 -4.09 -22.80 16.50
CA SER A 110 -3.58 -21.61 15.82
C SER A 110 -3.53 -21.81 14.30
N ALA A 111 -3.13 -22.98 13.81
CA ALA A 111 -3.14 -23.26 12.37
C ALA A 111 -4.55 -23.23 11.78
N VAL A 112 -5.53 -23.77 12.49
CA VAL A 112 -6.94 -23.83 12.08
C VAL A 112 -7.59 -22.45 12.07
N PHE A 113 -7.40 -21.66 13.12
CA PHE A 113 -8.07 -20.37 13.28
C PHE A 113 -7.27 -19.19 12.74
N ARG A 114 -6.01 -19.37 12.30
CA ARG A 114 -5.13 -18.29 11.80
C ARG A 114 -5.83 -17.35 10.84
N ARG A 115 -6.52 -17.89 9.82
CA ARG A 115 -7.17 -17.07 8.79
C ARG A 115 -8.35 -16.29 9.35
N LYS A 116 -9.16 -16.91 10.20
CA LYS A 116 -10.32 -16.27 10.84
C LYS A 116 -9.87 -15.20 11.83
N GLU A 117 -8.94 -15.54 12.73
CA GLU A 117 -8.35 -14.61 13.70
C GLU A 117 -7.69 -13.41 12.98
N TYR A 118 -6.93 -13.66 11.92
CA TYR A 118 -6.33 -12.59 11.10
C TYR A 118 -7.37 -11.70 10.42
N ASN A 119 -8.43 -12.28 9.85
CA ASN A 119 -9.49 -11.51 9.21
C ASN A 119 -10.29 -10.68 10.23
N GLU A 120 -10.59 -11.23 11.40
CA GLU A 120 -11.24 -10.50 12.50
C GLU A 120 -10.36 -9.39 13.05
N GLU A 121 -9.05 -9.65 13.17
CA GLU A 121 -8.07 -8.65 13.58
C GLU A 121 -7.98 -7.51 12.56
N ILE A 122 -7.93 -7.81 11.26
CA ILE A 122 -8.02 -6.79 10.20
C ILE A 122 -9.34 -6.02 10.31
N ALA A 123 -10.47 -6.71 10.47
CA ALA A 123 -11.79 -6.08 10.54
C ALA A 123 -11.90 -5.12 11.74
N LYS A 124 -11.20 -5.40 12.84
CA LYS A 124 -11.14 -4.56 14.03
C LYS A 124 -10.04 -3.50 13.98
N THR A 125 -9.09 -3.61 13.05
CA THR A 125 -7.96 -2.68 12.96
C THR A 125 -8.47 -1.32 12.44
N PRO A 126 -8.25 -0.21 13.16
CA PRO A 126 -8.66 1.10 12.69
C PRO A 126 -8.02 1.44 11.33
N PRO A 127 -8.74 2.07 10.38
CA PRO A 127 -8.21 2.42 9.07
C PRO A 127 -6.90 3.22 9.11
N VAL A 128 -6.75 4.10 10.12
CA VAL A 128 -5.53 4.89 10.35
C VAL A 128 -4.30 4.01 10.59
N VAL A 129 -4.45 2.92 11.35
CA VAL A 129 -3.35 1.98 11.64
C VAL A 129 -2.94 1.25 10.37
N MET A 130 -3.91 0.77 9.58
CA MET A 130 -3.62 0.09 8.32
C MET A 130 -2.90 1.01 7.31
N LEU A 131 -3.34 2.27 7.19
CA LEU A 131 -2.68 3.23 6.31
C LEU A 131 -1.29 3.60 6.80
N TYR A 132 -1.10 3.79 8.11
CA TYR A 132 0.22 4.07 8.68
C TYR A 132 1.20 2.90 8.48
N GLN A 133 0.75 1.66 8.59
CA GLN A 133 1.56 0.48 8.26
C GLN A 133 1.98 0.44 6.78
N LYS A 134 1.11 0.87 5.86
CA LYS A 134 1.47 1.02 4.45
C LYS A 134 2.48 2.15 4.25
N LEU A 135 2.25 3.29 4.89
CA LEU A 135 3.13 4.46 4.83
C LEU A 135 4.57 4.11 5.27
N THR A 136 4.71 3.39 6.39
CA THR A 136 6.01 2.95 6.94
C THR A 136 6.73 1.94 6.04
N LYS A 137 6.01 1.04 5.37
CA LYS A 137 6.58 0.13 4.37
C LYS A 137 7.15 0.89 3.17
N ILE A 138 6.41 1.87 2.64
CA ILE A 138 6.89 2.69 1.52
C ILE A 138 8.10 3.52 1.94
N ARG A 139 8.07 4.12 3.14
CA ARG A 139 9.24 4.81 3.70
C ARG A 139 10.49 3.92 3.72
N SER A 140 10.34 2.69 4.20
CA SER A 140 11.45 1.73 4.25
C SER A 140 12.00 1.41 2.87
N ALA A 141 11.13 1.31 1.86
CA ALA A 141 11.55 1.13 0.47
C ALA A 141 12.34 2.35 -0.04
N ILE A 142 11.84 3.57 0.18
CA ILE A 142 12.51 4.82 -0.20
C ILE A 142 13.89 4.91 0.49
N ASP A 143 13.94 4.71 1.80
CA ASP A 143 15.18 4.77 2.60
C ASP A 143 16.23 3.76 2.11
N SER A 144 15.80 2.64 1.52
CA SER A 144 16.70 1.62 0.96
C SER A 144 17.13 1.86 -0.50
N THR A 145 16.30 2.54 -1.29
CA THR A 145 16.51 2.73 -2.73
C THR A 145 17.18 4.07 -3.03
N LEU A 146 16.89 5.12 -2.25
CA LEU A 146 17.40 6.47 -2.49
C LEU A 146 18.93 6.56 -2.43
N PRO A 147 19.64 5.98 -1.43
CA PRO A 147 21.10 6.03 -1.40
C PRO A 147 21.73 5.32 -2.60
N LYS A 148 21.22 4.13 -2.96
CA LYS A 148 21.69 3.38 -4.13
C LYS A 148 21.54 4.17 -5.43
N PHE A 149 20.43 4.90 -5.55
CA PHE A 149 20.21 5.78 -6.69
C PHE A 149 21.20 6.95 -6.71
N GLN A 150 21.47 7.58 -5.56
CA GLN A 150 22.48 8.65 -5.46
C GLN A 150 23.87 8.14 -5.86
N ASP A 151 24.26 6.95 -5.42
CA ASP A 151 25.53 6.32 -5.80
C ASP A 151 25.61 6.08 -7.32
N MET A 152 24.52 5.60 -7.93
CA MET A 152 24.44 5.44 -9.39
C MET A 152 24.62 6.77 -10.12
N LEU A 153 24.07 7.88 -9.61
CA LEU A 153 24.26 9.20 -10.22
C LEU A 153 25.72 9.66 -10.17
N ILE A 154 26.40 9.44 -9.04
CA ILE A 154 27.82 9.78 -8.89
C ILE A 154 28.65 8.95 -9.89
N MET A 155 28.36 7.65 -10.00
CA MET A 155 29.04 6.74 -10.91
C MET A 155 28.85 7.14 -12.38
N LEU A 156 27.61 7.41 -12.81
CA LEU A 156 27.32 7.86 -14.18
C LEU A 156 28.03 9.16 -14.51
N LYS A 157 28.07 10.11 -13.57
CA LYS A 157 28.80 11.37 -13.71
C LYS A 157 30.31 11.15 -13.83
N SER A 158 30.88 10.30 -12.96
CA SER A 158 32.33 10.02 -12.94
C SER A 158 32.84 9.33 -14.20
N LYS A 159 32.01 8.49 -14.83
CA LYS A 159 32.33 7.75 -16.06
C LYS A 159 31.87 8.47 -17.33
N GLU A 160 31.32 9.68 -17.20
CA GLU A 160 30.73 10.46 -18.29
C GLU A 160 29.71 9.66 -19.14
N ILE A 161 28.97 8.75 -18.50
CA ILE A 161 27.98 7.90 -19.18
C ILE A 161 26.72 8.72 -19.42
N ILE A 162 26.56 9.16 -20.67
CA ILE A 162 25.46 10.00 -21.14
C ILE A 162 24.46 9.22 -22.01
N ASN A 163 24.85 8.05 -22.53
CA ASN A 163 24.04 7.30 -23.47
C ASN A 163 22.89 6.53 -22.79
N GLN A 164 21.67 6.75 -23.27
CA GLN A 164 20.44 6.11 -22.78
C GLN A 164 20.39 4.58 -23.02
N THR A 165 21.19 4.06 -23.95
CA THR A 165 21.29 2.62 -24.20
C THR A 165 22.24 1.91 -23.23
N HIS A 166 23.05 2.63 -22.46
CA HIS A 166 23.99 2.05 -21.50
C HIS A 166 23.24 1.38 -20.34
N ALA A 167 23.65 0.16 -19.96
CA ALA A 167 22.99 -0.63 -18.92
C ALA A 167 22.87 0.13 -17.58
N ASP A 168 23.95 0.79 -17.14
CA ASP A 168 23.95 1.59 -15.90
C ASP A 168 22.97 2.77 -15.96
N TYR A 169 22.80 3.40 -17.14
CA TYR A 169 21.84 4.49 -17.33
C TYR A 169 20.41 3.96 -17.22
N GLN A 170 20.11 2.83 -17.86
CA GLN A 170 18.80 2.19 -17.78
C GLN A 170 18.46 1.73 -16.37
N LEU A 171 19.45 1.25 -15.61
CA LEU A 171 19.26 0.90 -14.20
C LEU A 171 18.90 2.13 -13.37
N ALA A 172 19.65 3.23 -13.51
CA ALA A 172 19.34 4.49 -12.84
C ALA A 172 17.96 5.03 -13.22
N ALA A 173 17.57 4.95 -14.50
CA ALA A 173 16.25 5.37 -14.97
C ALA A 173 15.10 4.54 -14.33
N ARG A 174 15.29 3.22 -14.19
CA ARG A 174 14.32 2.35 -13.49
C ARG A 174 14.23 2.68 -12.01
N SER A 175 15.36 2.83 -11.32
CA SER A 175 15.36 3.21 -9.90
C SER A 175 14.77 4.60 -9.65
N ARG A 176 14.97 5.55 -10.57
CA ARG A 176 14.31 6.86 -10.54
C ARG A 176 12.79 6.71 -10.59
N LYS A 177 12.28 5.90 -11.53
CA LYS A 177 10.84 5.66 -11.69
C LYS A 177 10.26 5.04 -10.41
N GLU A 178 10.91 4.00 -9.88
CA GLU A 178 10.49 3.36 -8.63
C GLU A 178 10.45 4.35 -7.44
N LEU A 179 11.46 5.22 -7.32
CA LEU A 179 11.47 6.26 -6.29
C LEU A 179 10.32 7.26 -6.46
N LEU A 180 10.07 7.74 -7.68
CA LEU A 180 8.96 8.66 -7.95
C LEU A 180 7.59 8.01 -7.65
N ASP A 181 7.41 6.76 -8.03
CA ASP A 181 6.19 6.00 -7.74
C ASP A 181 6.00 5.81 -6.23
N ASN A 182 7.08 5.49 -5.50
CA ASN A 182 7.05 5.39 -4.04
C ASN A 182 6.75 6.73 -3.37
N PHE A 183 7.37 7.83 -3.82
CA PHE A 183 7.07 9.18 -3.29
C PHE A 183 5.62 9.58 -3.53
N ALA A 184 5.08 9.34 -4.73
CA ALA A 184 3.69 9.61 -5.05
C ALA A 184 2.72 8.80 -4.18
N GLN A 185 2.99 7.51 -3.97
CA GLN A 185 2.19 6.67 -3.09
C GLN A 185 2.31 7.11 -1.62
N PHE A 186 3.51 7.50 -1.17
CA PHE A 186 3.73 8.00 0.19
C PHE A 186 2.92 9.27 0.47
N ASP A 187 2.93 10.23 -0.47
CA ASP A 187 2.11 11.44 -0.41
C ASP A 187 0.60 11.11 -0.40
N ALA A 188 0.15 10.24 -1.31
CA ALA A 188 -1.25 9.83 -1.40
C ALA A 188 -1.77 9.18 -0.10
N ILE A 189 -0.97 8.30 0.52
CA ILE A 189 -1.34 7.67 1.80
C ILE A 189 -1.35 8.71 2.92
N SER A 190 -0.35 9.59 2.98
CA SER A 190 -0.28 10.68 3.96
C SER A 190 -1.53 11.58 3.90
N LYS A 191 -1.94 12.00 2.70
CA LYS A 191 -3.17 12.77 2.48
C LYS A 191 -4.42 11.99 2.89
N ARG A 192 -4.48 10.70 2.57
CA ARG A 192 -5.60 9.83 2.94
C ARG A 192 -5.72 9.64 4.46
N ILE A 193 -4.60 9.54 5.18
CA ILE A 193 -4.59 9.50 6.65
C ILE A 193 -5.19 10.80 7.21
N ASN A 194 -4.82 11.95 6.63
CA ASN A 194 -5.29 13.26 7.07
C ASN A 194 -6.78 13.52 6.76
N SER A 195 -7.34 12.81 5.78
CA SER A 195 -8.74 12.92 5.35
C SER A 195 -9.67 11.90 6.00
N LEU A 196 -9.18 11.05 6.90
CA LEU A 196 -10.03 10.10 7.62
C LEU A 196 -10.98 10.85 8.57
N LEU A 197 -12.18 10.29 8.76
CA LEU A 197 -13.09 10.76 9.78
C LEU A 197 -12.46 10.59 11.17
N THR A 198 -12.64 11.59 12.02
CA THR A 198 -12.14 11.61 13.39
C THR A 198 -13.28 11.82 14.37
N TYR A 199 -13.30 11.08 15.46
CA TYR A 199 -14.33 11.14 16.50
C TYR A 199 -13.82 11.77 17.79
N SER A 200 -12.50 11.99 17.90
CA SER A 200 -11.88 12.74 19.01
C SER A 200 -10.83 13.75 18.53
N GLU A 201 -10.57 14.76 19.35
CA GLU A 201 -9.50 15.72 19.09
C GLU A 201 -8.11 15.04 19.07
N SER A 202 -7.91 14.03 19.91
CA SER A 202 -6.66 13.26 19.94
C SER A 202 -6.38 12.53 18.63
N GLU A 203 -7.41 11.98 17.98
CA GLU A 203 -7.29 11.35 16.66
C GLU A 203 -6.96 12.36 15.58
N ARG A 204 -7.61 13.53 15.60
CA ARG A 204 -7.33 14.62 14.66
C ARG A 204 -5.89 15.11 14.76
N ARG A 205 -5.40 15.30 15.99
CA ARG A 205 -4.01 15.66 16.27
C ARG A 205 -3.04 14.59 15.77
N LEU A 206 -3.32 13.30 16.02
CA LEU A 206 -2.50 12.19 15.54
C LEU A 206 -2.40 12.18 14.01
N GLN A 207 -3.53 12.22 13.29
CA GLN A 207 -3.54 12.20 11.83
C GLN A 207 -2.84 13.42 11.23
N SER A 208 -3.07 14.60 11.79
CA SER A 208 -2.39 15.84 11.38
C SER A 208 -0.86 15.75 11.57
N ASN A 209 -0.41 15.20 12.70
CA ASN A 209 1.01 15.05 12.99
C ASN A 209 1.67 14.01 12.07
N ILE A 210 0.98 12.91 11.75
CA ILE A 210 1.46 11.93 10.76
C ILE A 210 1.62 12.60 9.39
N HIS A 211 0.62 13.37 8.96
CA HIS A 211 0.68 14.08 7.68
C HIS A 211 1.81 15.11 7.63
N LEU A 212 1.98 15.90 8.69
CA LEU A 212 3.05 16.88 8.80
C LEU A 212 4.43 16.22 8.72
N ALA A 213 4.66 15.15 9.49
CA ALA A 213 5.92 14.42 9.48
C ALA A 213 6.21 13.78 8.11
N ALA A 214 5.18 13.29 7.42
CA ALA A 214 5.31 12.75 6.07
C ALA A 214 5.66 13.83 5.04
N ASN A 215 5.04 15.02 5.11
CA ASN A 215 5.40 16.13 4.23
C ASN A 215 6.85 16.59 4.44
N GLN A 216 7.28 16.70 5.70
CA GLN A 216 8.66 17.04 6.02
C GLN A 216 9.64 16.00 5.45
N TYR A 217 9.32 14.72 5.56
CA TYR A 217 10.12 13.64 4.98
C TYR A 217 10.19 13.74 3.44
N LEU A 218 9.08 14.02 2.76
CA LEU A 218 9.05 14.21 1.31
C LEU A 218 9.92 15.38 0.86
N GLN A 219 9.80 16.52 1.54
CA GLN A 219 10.61 17.71 1.24
C GLN A 219 12.11 17.43 1.36
N GLN A 220 12.53 16.67 2.37
CA GLN A 220 13.93 16.30 2.57
C GLN A 220 14.46 15.34 1.49
N ASN A 221 13.63 14.43 0.98
CA ASN A 221 14.09 13.29 0.19
C ASN A 221 13.74 13.36 -1.32
N MET A 222 12.86 14.27 -1.76
CA MET A 222 12.51 14.42 -3.18
C MET A 222 13.51 15.28 -3.99
N LEU A 223 14.24 16.20 -3.33
CA LEU A 223 15.16 17.15 -3.98
C LEU A 223 16.28 16.51 -4.83
N PRO A 224 16.84 15.31 -4.52
CA PRO A 224 17.88 14.67 -5.34
C PRO A 224 17.42 14.22 -6.74
N LEU A 225 16.10 14.18 -7.03
CA LEU A 225 15.59 13.65 -8.29
C LEU A 225 15.46 14.69 -9.41
N SER A 226 15.49 15.99 -9.10
CA SER A 226 15.28 17.07 -10.08
C SER A 226 16.51 17.38 -10.95
N VAL A 227 17.66 16.77 -10.67
CA VAL A 227 18.95 17.15 -11.31
C VAL A 227 19.13 16.49 -12.69
N LEU A 228 18.54 15.33 -12.93
CA LEU A 228 18.73 14.58 -14.18
C LEU A 228 17.97 15.12 -15.42
N PRO A 229 16.75 15.68 -15.34
CA PRO A 229 16.08 16.24 -16.52
C PRO A 229 16.82 17.42 -17.15
N LYS A 230 17.76 18.05 -16.44
CA LYS A 230 18.53 19.22 -16.92
C LYS A 230 19.90 18.85 -17.50
N MET A 231 20.40 17.63 -17.31
CA MET A 231 21.70 17.23 -17.86
C MET A 231 21.65 16.81 -19.34
N PHE A 232 20.46 16.68 -19.94
CA PHE A 232 20.28 16.08 -21.28
C PHE A 232 19.37 16.87 -22.24
N LYS A 233 19.29 18.20 -22.12
CA LYS A 233 18.76 19.05 -23.20
C LYS A 233 19.88 19.88 -23.81
N LYS A 234 20.64 19.30 -24.74
CA LYS A 234 21.30 20.04 -25.81
C LYS A 234 21.24 19.24 -27.12
N ASP A 235 20.81 19.96 -28.14
CA ASP A 235 20.93 19.75 -29.59
C ASP A 235 20.04 18.70 -30.28
N GLN A 236 18.76 19.05 -30.46
CA GLN A 236 18.09 18.85 -31.75
C GLN A 236 17.96 20.20 -32.46
N THR A 237 19.09 20.74 -32.93
CA THR A 237 19.13 21.84 -33.90
C THR A 237 20.26 21.61 -34.89
N GLN A 238 20.06 20.66 -35.81
CA GLN A 238 20.63 20.62 -37.16
C GLN A 238 19.58 19.91 -38.03
N ASN A 239 18.73 20.62 -38.76
CA ASN A 239 18.99 21.18 -40.09
C ASN A 239 19.47 20.11 -41.09
N THR A 240 18.53 19.45 -41.75
CA THR A 240 18.73 18.95 -43.12
C THR A 240 17.57 19.43 -43.96
N ASN A 241 17.93 20.22 -44.96
CA ASN A 241 17.10 20.77 -46.03
C ASN A 241 16.20 19.72 -46.67
N GLY A 242 15.05 20.21 -47.15
CA GLY A 242 13.99 19.40 -47.72
C GLY A 242 14.35 18.66 -49.00
N GLN A 243 13.50 17.68 -49.31
CA GLN A 243 13.16 17.35 -50.68
C GLN A 243 11.79 16.68 -50.73
N GLN A 244 11.07 17.16 -51.74
CA GLN A 244 9.77 16.78 -52.29
C GLN A 244 9.77 15.33 -52.83
N TYR A 245 8.58 14.84 -53.23
CA TYR A 245 8.19 13.50 -53.74
C TYR A 245 7.78 12.51 -52.63
N GLY A 246 6.64 11.82 -52.68
CA GLY A 246 5.61 11.67 -53.70
C GLY A 246 4.43 10.83 -53.18
N TYR A 247 3.31 11.06 -53.84
CA TYR A 247 2.06 10.31 -53.91
C TYR A 247 2.20 8.77 -53.72
N PHE A 248 1.36 8.18 -52.86
CA PHE A 248 0.77 6.84 -53.03
C PHE A 248 -0.53 6.75 -52.23
N ASP A 249 -1.64 6.67 -52.95
CA ASP A 249 -2.93 6.14 -52.51
C ASP A 249 -2.79 4.66 -52.12
N ASP A 250 -3.53 4.23 -51.11
CA ASP A 250 -4.25 2.95 -51.14
C ASP A 250 -5.36 2.98 -50.08
N ASP A 251 -6.55 2.62 -50.55
CA ASP A 251 -7.86 2.55 -49.90
C ASP A 251 -7.97 1.43 -48.83
N ASP A 252 -9.17 1.36 -48.22
CA ASP A 252 -9.80 0.20 -47.55
C ASP A 252 -9.67 0.19 -46.00
N ASP A 253 -10.69 -0.04 -45.16
CA ASP A 253 -12.16 -0.08 -45.19
C ASP A 253 -12.62 -0.28 -43.73
N SER A 254 -13.89 -0.01 -43.44
CA SER A 254 -14.71 -0.47 -42.29
C SER A 254 -14.44 0.17 -40.92
N SER A 255 -15.24 1.15 -40.45
CA SER A 255 -16.60 1.03 -39.86
C SER A 255 -16.65 0.33 -38.50
N GLU A 256 -16.97 1.06 -37.41
CA GLU A 256 -18.35 1.11 -36.91
C GLU A 256 -18.53 2.11 -35.75
N ALA A 257 -19.75 2.62 -35.66
CA ALA A 257 -20.19 3.80 -34.95
C ALA A 257 -20.57 3.55 -33.47
N ILE A 258 -20.51 4.64 -32.70
CA ILE A 258 -21.34 4.87 -31.51
C ILE A 258 -22.64 5.54 -31.98
N PRO A 259 -23.84 5.14 -31.53
CA PRO A 259 -25.07 5.84 -31.87
C PRO A 259 -25.27 7.10 -31.02
N ALA A 260 -25.71 8.15 -31.71
CA ALA A 260 -26.08 9.47 -31.23
C ALA A 260 -27.35 9.48 -30.36
N PHE A 261 -27.53 10.58 -29.60
CA PHE A 261 -28.87 11.12 -29.39
C PHE A 261 -28.91 12.64 -29.48
N ALA A 262 -29.69 13.07 -30.49
CA ALA A 262 -30.52 14.28 -30.63
C ALA A 262 -29.90 15.69 -30.51
N ALA A 263 -29.89 16.33 -31.67
CA ALA A 263 -29.92 17.77 -31.86
C ALA A 263 -31.29 18.39 -31.49
N PHE A 264 -31.28 19.63 -31.03
CA PHE A 264 -32.35 20.60 -31.28
C PHE A 264 -31.77 21.97 -31.64
N ALA A 265 -31.89 22.27 -32.93
CA ALA A 265 -32.25 23.54 -33.58
C ALA A 265 -31.84 24.92 -33.01
N ASN A 266 -31.13 25.63 -33.89
CA ASN A 266 -31.33 27.01 -34.35
C ASN A 266 -30.73 28.20 -33.56
N GLY A 267 -29.71 28.78 -34.19
CA GLY A 267 -29.31 30.19 -34.02
C GLY A 267 -27.97 30.50 -34.70
N ARG A 268 -27.97 30.97 -35.95
CA ARG A 268 -26.90 31.86 -36.46
C ARG A 268 -27.24 33.27 -35.95
N PRO A 269 -26.28 34.10 -35.50
CA PRO A 269 -25.26 34.59 -36.43
C PRO A 269 -23.88 34.94 -35.84
N ARG A 270 -23.01 35.36 -36.76
CA ARG A 270 -21.83 36.24 -36.64
C ARG A 270 -20.48 35.62 -36.27
N SER A 271 -19.59 35.66 -37.26
CA SER A 271 -18.14 35.61 -37.11
C SER A 271 -17.67 36.73 -36.19
N LEU A 272 -17.03 36.35 -35.08
CA LEU A 272 -16.19 37.24 -34.29
C LEU A 272 -14.88 36.50 -33.99
N SER A 273 -13.80 37.11 -34.45
CA SER A 273 -12.40 37.01 -34.01
C SER A 273 -12.10 36.03 -32.86
N MET A 274 -11.39 34.94 -33.18
CA MET A 274 -10.82 33.99 -32.21
C MET A 274 -9.40 34.38 -31.74
N SER A 275 -9.01 35.66 -31.80
CA SER A 275 -7.65 36.07 -31.43
C SER A 275 -7.50 36.64 -30.02
N SER A 276 -8.59 36.92 -29.29
CA SER A 276 -8.55 37.68 -28.03
C SER A 276 -8.80 36.85 -26.75
N THR A 277 -9.17 35.58 -26.85
CA THR A 277 -9.49 34.75 -25.66
C THR A 277 -8.30 33.97 -25.09
N LYS A 278 -7.20 33.87 -25.85
CA LYS A 278 -5.98 33.16 -25.44
C LYS A 278 -5.10 34.03 -24.53
N SER A 279 -4.99 35.32 -24.83
CA SER A 279 -4.22 36.29 -24.02
C SER A 279 -4.82 36.51 -22.64
N VAL A 280 -6.16 36.55 -22.52
CA VAL A 280 -6.85 36.79 -21.24
C VAL A 280 -6.60 35.66 -20.23
N LYS A 281 -6.57 34.40 -20.68
CA LYS A 281 -6.30 33.25 -19.81
C LYS A 281 -4.83 33.18 -19.38
N GLU A 282 -3.91 33.54 -20.27
CA GLU A 282 -2.48 33.61 -19.96
C GLU A 282 -2.18 34.75 -18.98
N GLU A 283 -2.83 35.90 -19.14
CA GLU A 283 -2.74 37.03 -18.21
C GLU A 283 -3.30 36.70 -16.82
N GLU A 284 -4.47 36.03 -16.76
CA GLU A 284 -5.08 35.60 -15.50
C GLU A 284 -4.17 34.61 -14.74
N GLN A 285 -3.55 33.67 -15.45
CA GLN A 285 -2.58 32.74 -14.87
C GLN A 285 -1.33 33.44 -14.34
N LEU A 286 -0.80 34.44 -15.05
CA LEU A 286 0.34 35.22 -14.59
C LEU A 286 0.01 36.05 -13.35
N ARG A 287 -1.19 36.63 -13.27
CA ARG A 287 -1.67 37.36 -12.09
C ARG A 287 -1.78 36.45 -10.86
N GLN A 288 -2.35 35.25 -11.02
CA GLN A 288 -2.44 34.27 -9.93
C GLN A 288 -1.07 33.82 -9.43
N GLN A 289 -0.11 33.61 -10.35
CA GLN A 289 1.26 33.29 -9.98
C GLN A 289 1.94 34.44 -9.23
N LEU A 290 1.75 35.68 -9.68
CA LEU A 290 2.31 36.87 -9.03
C LEU A 290 1.77 37.04 -7.60
N GLU A 291 0.46 36.83 -7.39
CA GLU A 291 -0.16 36.89 -6.07
C GLU A 291 0.44 35.84 -5.12
N ALA A 292 0.65 34.61 -5.60
CA ALA A 292 1.28 33.56 -4.81
C ALA A 292 2.74 33.91 -4.41
N PHE A 293 3.51 34.53 -5.30
CA PHE A 293 4.87 34.97 -4.99
C PHE A 293 4.90 36.14 -3.98
N LEU A 294 3.97 37.08 -4.07
CA LEU A 294 3.84 38.18 -3.10
C LEU A 294 3.48 37.67 -1.69
N GLU A 295 2.64 36.63 -1.61
CA GLU A 295 2.33 36.00 -0.32
C GLU A 295 3.57 35.27 0.25
N GLN A 296 4.35 34.61 -0.61
CA GLN A 296 5.62 33.97 -0.21
C GLN A 296 6.66 34.98 0.28
N GLU A 297 6.78 36.13 -0.40
CA GLU A 297 7.65 37.25 0.02
C GLU A 297 7.30 37.70 1.44
N LYS A 298 6.02 38.02 1.68
CA LYS A 298 5.55 38.46 3.01
C LYS A 298 5.86 37.42 4.10
N ARG A 299 5.65 36.13 3.81
CA ARG A 299 5.93 35.04 4.75
C ARG A 299 7.42 34.88 5.04
N LEU A 300 8.28 35.04 4.04
CA LEU A 300 9.73 35.03 4.23
C LEU A 300 10.19 36.23 5.06
N GLU A 301 9.61 37.41 4.86
CA GLU A 301 9.91 38.58 5.68
C GLU A 301 9.54 38.36 7.16
N GLU A 302 8.38 37.76 7.44
CA GLU A 302 7.98 37.36 8.81
C GLU A 302 8.97 36.35 9.43
N PHE A 303 9.42 35.36 8.66
CA PHE A 303 10.42 34.40 9.13
C PHE A 303 11.78 35.03 9.37
N ILE A 304 12.20 36.00 8.56
CA ILE A 304 13.44 36.75 8.77
C ILE A 304 13.35 37.58 10.05
N GLN A 305 12.21 38.24 10.30
CA GLN A 305 11.99 38.99 11.54
C GLN A 305 12.09 38.08 12.77
N GLU A 306 11.45 36.91 12.72
CA GLU A 306 11.47 35.94 13.81
C GLU A 306 12.86 35.30 14.03
N ALA A 307 13.58 34.97 12.95
CA ALA A 307 14.94 34.46 13.01
C ALA A 307 15.92 35.53 13.56
N THR A 308 15.68 36.81 13.23
CA THR A 308 16.44 37.94 13.77
C THR A 308 16.21 38.08 15.28
N ARG A 309 14.96 38.01 15.72
CA ARG A 309 14.60 38.04 17.14
C ARG A 309 15.23 36.90 17.93
N LYS A 310 15.32 35.70 17.33
CA LYS A 310 15.92 34.49 17.92
C LYS A 310 17.44 34.36 17.72
N ARG A 311 18.11 35.35 17.11
CA ARG A 311 19.56 35.36 16.84
C ARG A 311 20.08 34.12 16.10
N LYS A 312 19.28 33.58 15.17
CA LYS A 312 19.67 32.43 14.34
C LYS A 312 20.32 32.91 13.04
N PHE A 313 21.63 33.18 13.09
CA PHE A 313 22.35 33.83 11.99
C PHE A 313 22.48 32.97 10.71
N ASP A 314 22.56 31.65 10.84
CA ASP A 314 22.62 30.74 9.69
C ASP A 314 21.28 30.66 8.93
N ASP A 315 20.17 30.66 9.68
CA ASP A 315 18.81 30.71 9.13
C ASP A 315 18.58 32.05 8.42
N LEU A 316 19.09 33.16 8.97
CA LEU A 316 18.97 34.49 8.36
C LEU A 316 19.64 34.60 7.00
N LYS A 317 20.83 34.01 6.84
CA LYS A 317 21.54 34.04 5.56
C LYS A 317 20.74 33.31 4.49
N THR A 318 20.26 32.12 4.81
CA THR A 318 19.47 31.29 3.89
C THR A 318 18.14 31.96 3.53
N LEU A 319 17.41 32.47 4.53
CA LEU A 319 16.13 33.14 4.31
C LEU A 319 16.27 34.42 3.47
N LYS A 320 17.34 35.19 3.65
CA LYS A 320 17.61 36.39 2.82
C LYS A 320 17.89 36.02 1.36
N THR A 321 18.70 34.99 1.12
CA THR A 321 18.93 34.50 -0.25
C THR A 321 17.63 34.05 -0.91
N SER A 322 16.77 33.31 -0.20
CA SER A 322 15.46 32.93 -0.73
C SER A 322 14.55 34.14 -0.96
N LEU A 323 14.59 35.16 -0.10
CA LEU A 323 13.82 36.40 -0.31
C LEU A 323 14.27 37.14 -1.57
N ASP A 324 15.58 37.22 -1.84
CA ASP A 324 16.12 37.87 -3.03
C ASP A 324 15.74 37.12 -4.31
N GLU A 325 15.74 35.78 -4.29
CA GLU A 325 15.29 34.95 -5.41
C GLU A 325 13.80 35.15 -5.71
N ILE A 326 12.95 35.22 -4.68
CA ILE A 326 11.50 35.45 -4.84
C ILE A 326 11.23 36.87 -5.37
N LYS A 327 11.95 37.89 -4.90
CA LYS A 327 11.85 39.26 -5.41
C LYS A 327 12.21 39.33 -6.90
N LEU A 328 13.24 38.61 -7.33
CA LEU A 328 13.64 38.56 -8.74
C LEU A 328 12.58 37.90 -9.63
N GLU A 329 11.92 36.84 -9.16
CA GLU A 329 10.81 36.21 -9.88
C GLU A 329 9.55 37.10 -9.91
N ILE A 330 9.26 37.84 -8.84
CA ILE A 330 8.18 38.85 -8.81
C ILE A 330 8.43 39.91 -9.89
N ASP A 331 9.64 40.46 -9.97
CA ASP A 331 9.98 41.49 -10.96
C ASP A 331 9.91 40.96 -12.39
N LYS A 332 10.34 39.71 -12.62
CA LYS A 332 10.20 39.04 -13.91
C LYS A 332 8.74 38.87 -14.30
N LYS A 333 7.89 38.43 -13.38
CA LYS A 333 6.45 38.25 -13.61
C LYS A 333 5.72 39.58 -13.83
N ARG A 334 6.13 40.66 -13.14
CA ARG A 334 5.63 42.01 -13.39
C ARG A 334 5.99 42.52 -14.79
N LYS A 335 7.21 42.25 -15.26
CA LYS A 335 7.63 42.59 -16.64
C LYS A 335 6.85 41.79 -17.67
N GLU A 336 6.72 40.46 -17.49
CA GLU A 336 5.91 39.61 -18.36
C GLU A 336 4.43 40.06 -18.41
N LEU A 337 3.88 40.57 -17.30
CA LEU A 337 2.53 41.13 -17.26
C LEU A 337 2.44 42.52 -17.92
N GLY A 338 3.49 43.34 -17.82
CA GLY A 338 3.58 44.65 -18.46
C GLY A 338 3.78 44.55 -19.98
N ASP A 339 4.57 43.59 -20.46
CA ASP A 339 4.82 43.36 -21.89
C ASP A 339 3.57 42.83 -22.63
N LEU A 340 2.56 42.36 -21.91
CA LEU A 340 1.24 41.98 -22.44
C LEU A 340 0.32 43.19 -22.70
N TRP A 341 0.73 44.40 -22.29
CA TRP A 341 0.01 45.65 -22.54
C TRP A 341 1.00 46.76 -22.96
N PRO A 342 1.21 47.01 -24.27
CA PRO A 342 2.11 48.06 -24.74
C PRO A 342 1.67 49.47 -24.36
#